data_AF-W7SWD7-F1
#
_entry.id   AF-W7SWD7-F1
#
_cell.length_a   1.000
_cell.length_b   1.000
_cell.length_c   1.000
_cell.angle_alpha   90.00
_cell.angle_beta   90.00
_cell.angle_gamma   90.00
#
_symmetry.space_group_name_H-M   'P 1'
#
loop_
_entity.id
_entity.type
_entity.pdbx_description
1 polymer ?
#
loop_
_entity_poly.entity_id
_entity_poly.type
_entity_poly.pdbx_seq_one_letter_code
_entity_poly.pdbx_strand_id
1 'polypeptide(L)'
;MTTQNRETRGMTPDNGLMTITDAYTGLRWGEIAGLQWIRTYLDDDTPHIDVDPKFGALHEVRGRLELGPPKTPASARTVYLPPFLVEELRAHRDRNPDAQFVFTGVNGGLHRRSNFRRRVWLPALAGDEQKGWSPLNEEMHFHDLRHTHETWLIEDHVPRIMRLVRLGHKRKDVDDIYSHITDQMIEETVQALQQRWEQDGGWTWQESPAVEPKAA
;
A
#
# COMPACT_ATOMS: atom_id res chain seq x y z
N MET A 1 31.98 -6.08 18.08
CA MET A 1 30.81 -5.36 18.62
C MET A 1 30.96 -3.90 18.23
N THR A 2 30.53 -3.54 17.02
CA THR A 2 30.55 -2.14 16.56
C THR A 2 29.26 -1.91 15.80
N THR A 3 28.33 -1.28 16.49
CA THR A 3 27.02 -0.89 15.99
C THR A 3 27.20 0.33 15.10
N GLN A 4 27.34 0.12 13.79
CA GLN A 4 27.17 1.16 12.79
C GLN A 4 26.10 0.70 11.81
N ASN A 5 24.85 1.06 12.11
CA ASN A 5 23.83 1.11 11.08
C ASN A 5 22.95 2.32 11.40
N ARG A 6 23.48 3.49 11.03
CA ARG A 6 22.88 4.80 11.26
C ARG A 6 22.73 5.54 9.94
N GLU A 7 22.37 4.83 8.87
CA GLU A 7 22.18 5.42 7.54
C GLU A 7 20.95 4.80 6.86
N THR A 8 19.79 5.37 7.19
CA THR A 8 18.72 5.71 6.23
C THR A 8 17.73 6.56 7.03
N ARG A 9 17.89 7.88 6.98
CA ARG A 9 16.96 8.83 7.63
C ARG A 9 15.65 9.00 6.85
N GLY A 10 15.51 8.37 5.69
CA GLY A 10 14.32 8.45 4.84
C GLY A 10 13.66 7.10 4.57
N MET A 11 12.44 7.16 4.06
CA MET A 11 11.70 6.01 3.56
C MET A 11 12.45 5.40 2.36
N THR A 12 12.75 4.10 2.43
CA THR A 12 13.36 3.37 1.30
C THR A 12 12.37 3.24 0.15
N PRO A 13 12.83 2.96 -1.09
CA PRO A 13 11.93 2.79 -2.22
C PRO A 13 10.79 1.81 -1.97
N ASP A 14 11.09 0.64 -1.41
CA ASP A 14 10.07 -0.37 -1.13
C ASP A 14 9.04 0.07 -0.08
N ASN A 15 9.48 0.79 0.97
CA ASN A 15 8.56 1.32 1.99
C ASN A 15 7.68 2.44 1.43
N GLY A 16 8.20 3.21 0.48
CA GLY A 16 7.44 4.24 -0.17
C GLY A 16 6.49 3.68 -1.23
N LEU A 17 6.87 2.63 -1.95
CA LEU A 17 5.95 1.90 -2.81
C LEU A 17 4.83 1.22 -2.00
N MET A 18 5.14 0.70 -0.80
CA MET A 18 4.12 0.23 0.15
C MET A 18 3.15 1.36 0.52
N THR A 19 3.65 2.56 0.76
CA THR A 19 2.83 3.74 1.09
C THR A 19 1.92 4.14 -0.07
N ILE A 20 2.46 4.21 -1.29
CA ILE A 20 1.68 4.51 -2.50
C ILE A 20 0.62 3.42 -2.74
N THR A 21 1.01 2.15 -2.57
CA THR A 21 0.09 1.02 -2.71
C THR A 21 -1.07 1.13 -1.73
N ASP A 22 -0.82 1.42 -0.45
CA ASP A 22 -1.90 1.61 0.54
C ASP A 22 -2.82 2.79 0.16
N ALA A 23 -2.23 3.92 -0.22
CA ALA A 23 -2.95 5.12 -0.61
C ALA A 23 -3.87 4.91 -1.83
N TYR A 24 -3.48 4.07 -2.80
CA TYR A 24 -4.25 3.83 -4.03
C TYR A 24 -5.15 2.59 -3.97
N THR A 25 -4.96 1.69 -3.01
CA THR A 25 -5.77 0.47 -2.84
C THR A 25 -6.73 0.56 -1.65
N GLY A 26 -6.40 1.40 -0.66
CA GLY A 26 -7.10 1.49 0.60
C GLY A 26 -7.06 0.19 1.40
N LEU A 27 -6.02 -0.65 1.26
CA LEU A 27 -5.87 -1.85 2.07
C LEU A 27 -5.79 -1.50 3.57
N ARG A 28 -6.10 -2.47 4.44
CA ARG A 28 -5.82 -2.31 5.88
C ARG A 28 -4.37 -2.66 6.15
N TRP A 29 -3.79 -2.12 7.23
CA TRP A 29 -2.41 -2.44 7.64
C TRP A 29 -2.05 -3.93 7.57
N GLY A 30 -2.89 -4.80 8.14
CA GLY A 30 -2.63 -6.25 8.09
C GLY A 30 -2.70 -6.83 6.69
N GLU A 31 -3.58 -6.31 5.83
CA GLU A 31 -3.74 -6.77 4.45
C GLU A 31 -2.51 -6.41 3.62
N ILE A 32 -2.01 -5.17 3.69
CA ILE A 32 -0.82 -4.75 2.96
C ILE A 32 0.48 -5.32 3.55
N ALA A 33 0.62 -5.38 4.87
CA ALA A 33 1.80 -5.94 5.53
C ALA A 33 1.91 -7.48 5.38
N GLY A 34 0.80 -8.14 5.04
CA GLY A 34 0.73 -9.57 4.74
C GLY A 34 0.53 -9.89 3.26
N LEU A 35 0.64 -8.89 2.38
CA LEU A 35 0.36 -9.04 0.96
C LEU A 35 1.38 -9.98 0.32
N GLN A 36 0.91 -10.96 -0.44
CA GLN A 36 1.73 -11.98 -1.08
C GLN A 36 1.63 -11.89 -2.60
N TRP A 37 2.74 -12.20 -3.29
CA TRP A 37 2.76 -12.22 -4.76
C TRP A 37 1.81 -13.25 -5.35
N ILE A 38 1.57 -14.38 -4.66
CA ILE A 38 0.58 -15.40 -5.07
C ILE A 38 -0.87 -14.90 -5.09
N ARG A 39 -1.14 -13.69 -4.57
CA ARG A 39 -2.44 -13.01 -4.59
C ARG A 39 -2.39 -11.64 -5.25
N THR A 40 -1.34 -11.38 -6.02
CA THR A 40 -1.10 -10.10 -6.72
C THR A 40 -0.92 -10.41 -8.20
N TYR A 41 -2.01 -10.32 -8.95
CA TYR A 41 -2.11 -10.74 -10.34
C TYR A 41 -1.89 -9.53 -11.24
N LEU A 42 -0.63 -9.25 -11.54
CA LEU A 42 -0.23 -8.09 -12.33
C LEU A 42 -0.36 -8.32 -13.84
N ASP A 43 -0.39 -9.58 -14.26
CA ASP A 43 -0.25 -9.98 -15.67
C ASP A 43 -1.56 -10.52 -16.27
N ASP A 44 -2.66 -10.45 -15.49
CA ASP A 44 -4.01 -10.78 -15.92
C ASP A 44 -4.61 -9.65 -16.78
N ASP A 45 -5.64 -9.96 -17.56
CA ASP A 45 -6.38 -8.97 -18.39
C ASP A 45 -6.89 -7.78 -17.55
N THR A 46 -7.27 -8.04 -16.30
CA THR A 46 -7.64 -7.02 -15.31
C THR A 46 -6.75 -7.14 -14.09
N PRO A 47 -5.62 -6.40 -14.02
CA PRO A 47 -4.68 -6.50 -12.91
C PRO A 47 -5.30 -6.18 -11.55
N HIS A 48 -5.04 -7.04 -10.57
CA HIS A 48 -5.70 -6.96 -9.26
C HIS A 48 -4.91 -7.58 -8.11
N ILE A 49 -5.32 -7.21 -6.89
CA ILE A 49 -4.94 -7.87 -5.65
C ILE A 49 -6.16 -8.57 -5.06
N ASP A 50 -5.99 -9.82 -4.63
CA ASP A 50 -6.99 -10.54 -3.86
C ASP A 50 -6.66 -10.56 -2.37
N VAL A 51 -7.59 -10.04 -1.57
CA VAL A 51 -7.55 -10.23 -0.12
C VAL A 51 -8.17 -11.59 0.21
N ASP A 52 -7.33 -12.58 0.44
CA ASP A 52 -7.77 -13.97 0.68
C ASP A 52 -8.58 -14.11 2.01
N PRO A 53 -9.70 -14.85 2.03
CA PRO A 53 -10.54 -14.99 3.22
C PRO A 53 -9.91 -15.77 4.38
N LYS A 54 -8.84 -16.54 4.14
CA LYS A 54 -8.19 -17.41 5.14
C LYS A 54 -6.85 -16.86 5.62
N PHE A 55 -6.10 -16.21 4.74
CA PHE A 55 -4.74 -15.74 5.03
C PHE A 55 -4.42 -14.36 4.44
N GLY A 56 -5.43 -13.57 4.07
CA GLY A 56 -5.27 -12.27 3.44
C GLY A 56 -4.85 -11.13 4.39
N ALA A 57 -4.54 -11.42 5.65
CA ALA A 57 -4.04 -10.41 6.59
C ALA A 57 -2.95 -10.97 7.52
N LEU A 58 -1.94 -10.14 7.78
CA LEU A 58 -0.95 -10.35 8.81
C LEU A 58 -1.47 -9.90 10.18
N HIS A 59 -1.46 -10.83 11.14
CA HIS A 59 -1.89 -10.61 12.51
C HIS A 59 -0.68 -10.53 13.44
N GLU A 60 -0.73 -9.58 14.38
CA GLU A 60 0.28 -9.47 15.44
C GLU A 60 -0.36 -9.90 16.77
N VAL A 61 -0.21 -11.18 17.13
CA VAL A 61 -0.83 -11.79 18.30
C VAL A 61 0.26 -12.19 19.29
N ARG A 62 0.22 -11.61 20.51
CA ARG A 62 1.19 -11.91 21.59
C ARG A 62 2.66 -11.81 21.13
N GLY A 63 2.96 -10.81 20.28
CA GLY A 63 4.30 -10.58 19.75
C GLY A 63 4.71 -11.51 18.59
N ARG A 64 3.85 -12.44 18.15
CA ARG A 64 4.06 -13.27 16.96
C ARG A 64 3.35 -12.67 15.76
N LEU A 65 3.92 -12.91 14.59
CA LEU A 65 3.34 -12.55 13.30
C LEU A 65 2.84 -13.82 12.63
N GLU A 66 1.57 -13.84 12.25
CA GLU A 66 0.93 -14.98 11.58
C GLU A 66 -0.06 -14.50 10.53
N LEU A 67 -0.16 -15.21 9.41
CA LEU A 67 -1.20 -14.95 8.44
C LEU A 67 -2.53 -15.54 8.92
N GLY A 68 -3.60 -14.82 8.65
CA GLY A 68 -4.95 -15.21 9.05
C GLY A 68 -6.03 -14.52 8.25
N PRO A 69 -7.31 -14.81 8.59
CA PRO A 69 -8.45 -14.24 7.88
C PRO A 69 -8.52 -12.73 8.13
N PRO A 70 -8.94 -11.93 7.14
CA PRO A 70 -9.06 -10.50 7.32
C PRO A 70 -10.16 -10.16 8.33
N LYS A 71 -10.14 -8.92 8.82
CA LYS A 71 -10.95 -8.47 9.97
C LYS A 71 -12.44 -8.81 9.89
N THR A 72 -13.01 -8.79 8.68
CA THR A 72 -14.43 -9.11 8.46
C THR A 72 -14.60 -9.94 7.18
N PRO A 73 -15.70 -10.71 7.03
CA PRO A 73 -15.98 -11.43 5.78
C PRO A 73 -15.99 -10.54 4.55
N ALA A 74 -16.55 -9.32 4.64
CA ALA A 74 -16.58 -8.34 3.56
C ALA A 74 -15.17 -7.84 3.16
N SER A 75 -14.15 -8.10 3.97
CA SER A 75 -12.78 -7.73 3.66
C SER A 75 -12.14 -8.66 2.65
N ALA A 76 -12.64 -9.88 2.52
CA ALA A 76 -12.23 -10.78 1.44
C ALA A 76 -12.83 -10.27 0.13
N ARG A 77 -11.97 -9.79 -0.76
CA ARG A 77 -12.36 -9.00 -1.93
C ARG A 77 -11.23 -8.90 -2.95
N THR A 78 -11.59 -8.56 -4.17
CA THR A 78 -10.66 -8.17 -5.24
C THR A 78 -10.52 -6.65 -5.28
N VAL A 79 -9.29 -6.17 -5.43
CA VAL A 79 -8.94 -4.75 -5.55
C VAL A 79 -8.19 -4.54 -6.86
N TYR A 80 -8.87 -3.98 -7.86
CA TYR A 80 -8.29 -3.68 -9.17
C TYR A 80 -7.31 -2.51 -9.12
N LEU A 81 -6.26 -2.58 -9.92
CA LEU A 81 -5.10 -1.69 -9.84
C LEU A 81 -5.03 -0.72 -11.03
N PRO A 82 -4.72 0.57 -10.80
CA PRO A 82 -4.38 1.49 -11.88
C PRO A 82 -3.08 1.08 -12.57
N PRO A 83 -2.94 1.30 -13.90
CA PRO A 83 -1.77 0.91 -14.67
C PRO A 83 -0.43 1.32 -14.06
N PHE A 84 -0.29 2.55 -13.57
CA PHE A 84 0.97 3.01 -12.97
C PHE A 84 1.42 2.11 -11.81
N LEU A 85 0.46 1.68 -10.96
CA LEU A 85 0.76 0.87 -9.80
C LEU A 85 1.13 -0.55 -10.21
N VAL A 86 0.53 -1.06 -11.30
CA VAL A 86 0.92 -2.35 -11.89
C VAL A 86 2.38 -2.32 -12.32
N GLU A 87 2.81 -1.27 -13.04
CA GLU A 87 4.20 -1.16 -13.50
C GLU A 87 5.19 -1.03 -12.34
N GLU A 88 4.88 -0.21 -11.33
CA GLU A 88 5.72 -0.07 -10.13
C GLU A 88 5.83 -1.39 -9.35
N LEU A 89 4.73 -2.13 -9.22
CA LEU A 89 4.73 -3.44 -8.58
C LEU A 89 5.47 -4.50 -9.39
N ARG A 90 5.42 -4.46 -10.73
CA ARG A 90 6.22 -5.35 -11.59
C ARG A 90 7.71 -5.07 -11.41
N ALA A 91 8.13 -3.81 -11.50
CA ALA A 91 9.52 -3.42 -11.28
C ALA A 91 10.01 -3.80 -9.87
N HIS A 92 9.12 -3.76 -8.88
CA HIS A 92 9.41 -4.22 -7.52
C HIS A 92 9.56 -5.75 -7.41
N ARG A 93 8.70 -6.51 -8.07
CA ARG A 93 8.78 -7.98 -8.18
C ARG A 93 10.08 -8.41 -8.84
N ASP A 94 10.49 -7.73 -9.91
CA ASP A 94 11.71 -8.05 -10.66
C ASP A 94 12.99 -7.79 -9.85
N ARG A 95 12.98 -6.81 -8.94
CA ARG A 95 14.07 -6.56 -7.99
C ARG A 95 14.14 -7.61 -6.87
N ASN A 96 13.04 -8.31 -6.60
CA ASN A 96 12.90 -9.25 -5.49
C ASN A 96 12.21 -10.56 -5.93
N PRO A 97 12.75 -11.30 -6.92
CA PRO A 97 12.03 -12.40 -7.57
C PRO A 97 11.73 -13.59 -6.65
N ASP A 98 12.55 -13.80 -5.63
CA ASP A 98 12.40 -14.91 -4.67
C ASP A 98 11.55 -14.55 -3.43
N ALA A 99 11.06 -13.30 -3.34
CA ALA A 99 10.27 -12.88 -2.20
C ALA A 99 8.88 -13.55 -2.23
N GLN A 100 8.42 -14.03 -1.08
CA GLN A 100 7.04 -14.50 -0.93
C GLN A 100 6.05 -13.32 -0.78
N PHE A 101 6.46 -12.31 -0.02
CA PHE A 101 5.65 -11.14 0.32
C PHE A 101 5.99 -9.96 -0.57
N VAL A 102 5.00 -9.15 -0.90
CA VAL A 102 5.17 -7.95 -1.71
C VAL A 102 6.01 -6.93 -0.95
N PHE A 103 5.69 -6.67 0.32
CA PHE A 103 6.42 -5.71 1.14
C PHE A 103 7.03 -6.38 2.38
N THR A 104 8.35 -6.25 2.51
CA THR A 104 9.11 -6.79 3.64
C THR A 104 9.98 -5.70 4.27
N GLY A 105 10.17 -5.80 5.57
CA GLY A 105 11.11 -4.98 6.32
C GLY A 105 12.54 -5.49 6.24
N VAL A 106 13.35 -5.04 7.21
CA VAL A 106 14.78 -5.34 7.28
C VAL A 106 15.05 -6.84 7.19
N ASN A 107 16.01 -7.23 6.34
CA ASN A 107 16.43 -8.61 6.09
C ASN A 107 15.29 -9.53 5.61
N GLY A 108 14.30 -9.00 4.88
CA GLY A 108 13.18 -9.78 4.33
C GLY A 108 12.12 -10.18 5.37
N GLY A 109 12.23 -9.70 6.61
CA GLY A 109 11.26 -10.00 7.66
C GLY A 109 9.96 -9.20 7.52
N LEU A 110 8.84 -9.74 7.98
CA LEU A 110 7.55 -9.06 7.91
C LEU A 110 7.49 -7.77 8.76
N HIS A 111 6.75 -6.78 8.27
CA HIS A 111 6.59 -5.51 8.98
C HIS A 111 5.75 -5.66 10.25
N ARG A 112 6.33 -5.26 11.39
CA ARG A 112 5.58 -4.97 12.61
C ARG A 112 5.05 -3.55 12.59
N ARG A 113 3.80 -3.35 13.00
CA ARG A 113 3.14 -2.03 12.97
C ARG A 113 3.91 -0.98 13.76
N SER A 114 4.32 -1.33 14.98
CA SER A 114 5.05 -0.43 15.89
C SER A 114 6.42 -0.04 15.34
N ASN A 115 7.14 -0.99 14.73
CA ASN A 115 8.44 -0.72 14.14
C ASN A 115 8.33 0.12 12.88
N PHE A 116 7.40 -0.20 11.98
CA PHE A 116 7.16 0.61 10.77
C PHE A 116 6.78 2.03 11.15
N ARG A 117 5.83 2.21 12.09
CA ARG A 117 5.43 3.54 12.56
C ARG A 117 6.62 4.35 13.04
N ARG A 118 7.43 3.78 13.94
CA ARG A 118 8.54 4.49 14.59
C ARG A 118 9.75 4.72 13.69
N ARG A 119 10.07 3.77 12.81
CA ARG A 119 11.32 3.78 12.04
C ARG A 119 11.18 4.27 10.60
N VAL A 120 9.97 4.23 10.05
CA VAL A 120 9.71 4.57 8.65
C VAL A 120 8.72 5.71 8.56
N TRP A 121 7.54 5.55 9.17
CA TRP A 121 6.44 6.49 9.01
C TRP A 121 6.71 7.85 9.65
N LEU A 122 6.95 7.92 10.97
CA LEU A 122 7.21 9.20 11.64
C LEU A 122 8.41 9.95 11.04
N PRO A 123 9.56 9.31 10.74
CA PRO A 123 10.66 10.01 10.09
C PRO A 123 10.29 10.58 8.71
N ALA A 124 9.46 9.87 7.93
CA ALA A 124 8.99 10.40 6.64
C ALA A 124 8.07 11.62 6.81
N LEU A 125 7.23 11.64 7.86
CA LEU A 125 6.35 12.77 8.17
C LEU A 125 7.12 13.98 8.70
N ALA A 126 8.23 13.78 9.39
CA ALA A 126 9.07 14.87 9.90
C ALA A 126 9.77 15.67 8.79
N GLY A 127 9.66 15.24 7.53
CA GLY A 127 10.34 15.87 6.41
C GLY A 127 11.84 15.61 6.41
N ASP A 128 12.54 16.29 5.52
CA ASP A 128 13.98 16.22 5.36
C ASP A 128 14.49 17.58 4.86
N GLU A 129 15.03 18.37 5.78
CA GLU A 129 15.56 19.71 5.48
C GLU A 129 16.65 19.67 4.41
N GLN A 130 17.47 18.61 4.37
CA GLN A 130 18.54 18.48 3.36
C GLN A 130 17.97 18.29 1.96
N LYS A 131 16.76 17.74 1.85
CA LYS A 131 16.02 17.56 0.59
C LYS A 131 15.01 18.68 0.34
N GLY A 132 14.91 19.66 1.23
CA GLY A 132 13.91 20.73 1.17
C GLY A 132 12.47 20.25 1.41
N TRP A 133 12.30 19.10 2.06
CA TRP A 133 10.97 18.55 2.37
C TRP A 133 10.51 19.05 3.73
N SER A 134 9.50 19.91 3.74
CA SER A 134 8.85 20.35 4.97
C SER A 134 8.16 19.18 5.69
N PRO A 135 8.09 19.22 7.03
CA PRO A 135 7.26 18.28 7.77
C PRO A 135 5.81 18.31 7.30
N LEU A 136 5.21 17.12 7.25
CA LEU A 136 3.77 16.92 7.07
C LEU A 136 3.09 16.87 8.45
N ASN A 137 1.81 16.48 8.48
CA ASN A 137 1.13 16.21 9.75
C ASN A 137 1.76 15.00 10.47
N GLU A 138 2.58 15.26 11.49
CA GLU A 138 3.27 14.23 12.29
C GLU A 138 2.32 13.36 13.15
N GLU A 139 1.06 13.77 13.30
CA GLU A 139 0.02 12.95 13.96
C GLU A 139 -0.63 11.95 13.01
N MET A 140 -0.38 12.06 11.70
CA MET A 140 -0.93 11.16 10.70
C MET A 140 -0.50 9.72 10.99
N HIS A 141 -1.45 8.80 10.94
CA HIS A 141 -1.23 7.37 11.02
C HIS A 141 -1.17 6.78 9.61
N PHE A 142 -0.45 5.67 9.44
CA PHE A 142 -0.43 4.97 8.15
C PHE A 142 -1.85 4.59 7.68
N HIS A 143 -2.76 4.27 8.61
CA HIS A 143 -4.14 3.92 8.26
C HIS A 143 -4.95 5.11 7.70
N ASP A 144 -4.49 6.35 7.93
CA ASP A 144 -5.17 7.52 7.41
C ASP A 144 -5.09 7.58 5.89
N LEU A 145 -4.11 6.92 5.27
CA LEU A 145 -4.03 6.73 3.81
C LEU A 145 -5.27 6.05 3.25
N ARG A 146 -5.86 5.09 3.98
CA ARG A 146 -7.12 4.47 3.58
C ARG A 146 -8.30 5.44 3.66
N HIS A 147 -8.30 6.35 4.65
CA HIS A 147 -9.31 7.40 4.73
C HIS A 147 -9.13 8.41 3.58
N THR A 148 -7.89 8.76 3.24
CA THR A 148 -7.57 9.54 2.04
C THR A 148 -8.07 8.83 0.78
N HIS A 149 -7.83 7.53 0.63
CA HIS A 149 -8.33 6.75 -0.50
C HIS A 149 -9.85 6.80 -0.61
N GLU A 150 -10.57 6.65 0.50
CA GLU A 150 -12.03 6.78 0.52
C GLU A 150 -12.49 8.18 0.07
N THR A 151 -11.81 9.23 0.52
CA THR A 151 -12.06 10.61 0.10
C THR A 151 -11.80 10.81 -1.39
N TRP A 152 -10.69 10.29 -1.94
CA TRP A 152 -10.40 10.36 -3.38
C TRP A 152 -11.48 9.70 -4.20
N LEU A 153 -11.93 8.49 -3.82
CA LEU A 153 -13.04 7.84 -4.51
C LEU A 153 -14.35 8.66 -4.43
N ILE A 154 -14.56 9.47 -3.38
CA ILE A 154 -15.71 10.36 -3.27
C ILE A 154 -15.57 11.55 -4.23
N GLU A 155 -14.41 12.20 -4.24
CA GLU A 155 -14.08 13.32 -5.12
C GLU A 155 -14.15 12.92 -6.60
N ASP A 156 -13.68 11.71 -6.92
CA ASP A 156 -13.66 11.15 -8.27
C ASP A 156 -15.04 10.57 -8.67
N HIS A 157 -16.07 10.84 -7.88
CA HIS A 157 -17.46 10.43 -8.11
C HIS A 157 -17.66 8.90 -8.28
N VAL A 158 -16.77 8.08 -7.72
CA VAL A 158 -16.88 6.62 -7.77
C VAL A 158 -18.17 6.19 -7.04
N PRO A 159 -19.03 5.37 -7.68
CA PRO A 159 -20.29 4.97 -7.10
C PRO A 159 -20.12 4.31 -5.73
N ARG A 160 -21.04 4.61 -4.80
CA ARG A 160 -20.97 4.17 -3.40
C ARG A 160 -20.75 2.66 -3.27
N ILE A 161 -21.45 1.85 -4.06
CA ILE A 161 -21.33 0.40 -4.02
C ILE A 161 -19.90 -0.07 -4.37
N MET A 162 -19.24 0.57 -5.34
CA MET A 162 -17.87 0.27 -5.71
C MET A 162 -16.90 0.64 -4.59
N ARG A 163 -17.11 1.79 -3.93
CA ARG A 163 -16.30 2.19 -2.76
C ARG A 163 -16.42 1.19 -1.62
N LEU A 164 -17.65 0.77 -1.28
CA LEU A 164 -17.89 -0.22 -0.22
C LEU A 164 -17.22 -1.55 -0.52
N VAL A 165 -17.35 -2.05 -1.75
CA VAL A 165 -16.71 -3.30 -2.19
C VAL A 165 -15.20 -3.16 -2.17
N ARG A 166 -14.62 -2.12 -2.77
CA ARG A 166 -13.16 -1.89 -2.81
C ARG A 166 -12.55 -1.77 -1.42
N LEU A 167 -13.22 -1.10 -0.49
CA LEU A 167 -12.76 -0.95 0.88
C LEU A 167 -13.07 -2.18 1.75
N GLY A 168 -13.93 -3.10 1.30
CA GLY A 168 -14.36 -4.23 2.12
C GLY A 168 -15.16 -3.80 3.35
N HIS A 169 -16.07 -2.85 3.14
CA HIS A 169 -17.06 -2.40 4.10
C HIS A 169 -18.31 -3.29 4.03
N LYS A 170 -18.95 -3.53 5.18
CA LYS A 170 -20.23 -4.24 5.20
C LYS A 170 -21.28 -3.39 4.51
N ARG A 171 -21.99 -3.98 3.55
CA ARG A 171 -23.21 -3.43 2.96
C ARG A 171 -24.31 -3.45 4.03
N LYS A 172 -24.89 -2.30 4.34
CA LYS A 172 -25.90 -2.16 5.39
C LYS A 172 -27.24 -1.67 4.84
N ASP A 173 -27.21 -0.96 3.71
CA ASP A 173 -28.41 -0.35 3.14
C ASP A 173 -29.02 -1.29 2.10
N VAL A 174 -30.35 -1.22 1.96
CA VAL A 174 -31.12 -2.07 1.03
C VAL A 174 -30.60 -1.90 -0.41
N ASP A 175 -30.31 -0.67 -0.82
CA ASP A 175 -29.81 -0.34 -2.15
C ASP A 175 -28.42 -0.96 -2.46
N ASP A 176 -27.58 -1.17 -1.43
CA ASP A 176 -26.27 -1.81 -1.60
C ASP A 176 -26.40 -3.31 -1.92
N ILE A 177 -27.49 -3.93 -1.47
CA ILE A 177 -27.75 -5.36 -1.66
C ILE A 177 -28.18 -5.61 -3.11
N TYR A 178 -28.88 -4.65 -3.74
CA TYR A 178 -29.36 -4.77 -5.11
C TYR A 178 -28.39 -4.20 -6.17
N SER A 179 -27.38 -3.44 -5.74
CA SER A 179 -26.38 -2.91 -6.65
C SER A 179 -25.29 -3.94 -6.95
N HIS A 180 -25.15 -4.31 -8.22
CA HIS A 180 -24.07 -5.16 -8.72
C HIS A 180 -22.91 -4.29 -9.23
N ILE A 181 -21.68 -4.75 -8.99
CA ILE A 181 -20.50 -4.16 -9.62
C ILE A 181 -20.51 -4.60 -11.08
N THR A 182 -20.30 -3.65 -11.99
CA THR A 182 -20.12 -3.90 -13.43
C THR A 182 -18.67 -3.68 -13.84
N ASP A 183 -18.27 -4.25 -14.96
CA ASP A 183 -16.93 -4.07 -15.51
C ASP A 183 -16.65 -2.60 -15.84
N GLN A 184 -17.65 -1.87 -16.33
CA GLN A 184 -17.54 -0.43 -16.57
C GLN A 184 -17.23 0.35 -15.29
N MET A 185 -17.87 0.02 -14.16
CA MET A 185 -17.57 0.68 -12.89
C MET A 185 -16.14 0.41 -12.41
N ILE A 186 -15.63 -0.80 -12.68
CA ILE A 186 -14.25 -1.17 -12.38
C ILE A 186 -13.30 -0.34 -13.24
N GLU A 187 -13.53 -0.31 -14.55
CA GLU A 187 -12.72 0.44 -15.51
C GLU A 187 -12.68 1.94 -15.17
N GLU A 188 -13.84 2.57 -14.96
CA GLU A 188 -13.94 3.99 -14.60
C GLU A 188 -13.20 4.29 -13.29
N THR A 189 -13.30 3.41 -12.29
CA THR A 189 -12.60 3.58 -11.00
C THR A 189 -11.08 3.52 -11.18
N VAL A 190 -10.60 2.56 -11.96
CA VAL A 190 -9.17 2.36 -12.23
C VAL A 190 -8.61 3.52 -13.06
N GLN A 191 -9.37 3.99 -14.06
CA GLN A 191 -9.01 5.15 -14.87
C GLN A 191 -8.96 6.45 -14.04
N ALA A 192 -9.92 6.67 -13.14
CA ALA A 192 -9.90 7.84 -12.26
C ALA A 192 -8.66 7.87 -11.36
N LEU A 193 -8.30 6.72 -10.77
CA LEU A 193 -7.08 6.59 -9.97
C LEU A 193 -5.80 6.80 -10.81
N GLN A 194 -5.78 6.32 -12.06
CA GLN A 194 -4.67 6.58 -12.98
C GLN A 194 -4.53 8.07 -13.30
N GLN A 195 -5.63 8.74 -13.63
CA GLN A 195 -5.62 10.18 -13.92
C GLN A 195 -5.16 10.99 -12.73
N ARG A 196 -5.56 10.62 -11.51
CA ARG A 196 -5.10 11.26 -10.27
C ARG A 196 -3.58 11.20 -10.14
N TRP A 197 -2.98 10.02 -10.38
CA TRP A 197 -1.52 9.87 -10.37
C TRP A 197 -0.82 10.76 -11.41
N GLU A 198 -1.37 10.84 -12.63
CA GLU A 198 -0.81 11.64 -13.72
C GLU A 198 -0.93 13.15 -13.45
N GLN A 199 -2.03 13.60 -12.86
CA GLN A 199 -2.26 15.01 -12.52
C GLN A 199 -1.34 15.51 -11.41
N ASP A 200 -1.03 14.65 -10.43
CA ASP A 200 -0.06 14.95 -9.37
C ASP A 200 1.40 14.93 -9.87
N GLY A 201 1.60 14.70 -11.17
CA GLY A 201 2.88 14.82 -11.88
C GLY A 201 3.64 13.51 -12.05
N GLY A 202 3.11 12.39 -11.54
CA GLY A 202 3.83 11.13 -11.42
C GLY A 202 5.08 11.25 -10.52
N TRP A 203 5.45 10.17 -9.84
CA TRP A 203 6.61 10.19 -8.95
C TRP A 203 7.58 9.06 -9.28
N THR A 204 8.88 9.39 -9.33
CA THR A 204 9.95 8.43 -9.65
C THR A 204 10.88 8.29 -8.44
N TRP A 205 11.23 7.04 -8.09
CA TRP A 205 12.26 6.76 -7.11
C TRP A 205 13.63 7.20 -7.67
N GLN A 206 14.07 8.43 -7.43
CA GLN A 206 15.47 8.77 -7.70
C GLN A 206 16.34 7.95 -6.74
N GLU A 207 17.22 7.10 -7.30
CA GLU A 207 18.24 6.41 -6.53
C GLU A 207 19.02 7.44 -5.71
N SER A 208 19.07 7.25 -4.38
CA SER A 208 19.98 8.07 -3.58
C SER A 208 21.40 7.85 -4.11
N PRO A 209 22.19 8.89 -4.40
CA PRO A 209 23.55 8.69 -4.85
C PRO A 209 24.28 7.83 -3.81
N ALA A 210 24.94 6.77 -4.27
CA ALA A 210 25.80 5.96 -3.42
C ALA A 210 26.75 6.91 -2.68
N VAL A 211 26.70 6.90 -1.35
CA VAL A 211 27.65 7.66 -0.53
C VAL A 211 29.01 7.03 -0.77
N GLU A 212 29.86 7.68 -1.58
CA GLU A 212 31.25 7.25 -1.71
C GLU A 212 31.91 7.26 -0.33
N PRO A 213 32.59 6.17 0.07
CA PRO A 213 33.28 6.15 1.34
C PRO A 213 34.36 7.22 1.33
N LYS A 214 34.26 8.19 2.26
CA LYS A 214 35.33 9.16 2.49
C LYS A 214 36.63 8.41 2.74
N ALA A 215 37.59 8.59 1.85
CA ALA A 215 38.96 8.13 2.03
C ALA A 215 39.52 8.72 3.34
N ALA A 216 40.25 7.86 4.07
CA ALA A 216 40.85 8.11 5.37
C ALA A 216 41.90 9.24 5.37
#